data_AF-A0A0Q5W5S3-F1
#
_entry.id   AF-A0A0Q5W5S3-F1
#
_cell.length_a   1.000
_cell.length_b   1.000
_cell.length_c   1.000
_cell.angle_alpha   90.00
_cell.angle_beta   90.00
_cell.angle_gamma   90.00
#
_symmetry.space_group_name_H-M   'P 1'
#
loop_
_entity.id
_entity.type
_entity.pdbx_description
1 polymer ?
#
loop_
_entity_poly.entity_id
_entity_poly.type
_entity_poly.pdbx_seq_one_letter_code
_entity_poly.pdbx_strand_id
1 'polypeptide(L)'
;MVDEQTPEELDAQVGPGSAVEMVWAWVDVVLNEGDWSTAMRASTPELRLACAQHWVLAAQRARVSVVAGWDRDDLARALAAPDETNPCWPTYAHDRVNSFSHFRGINFGAGSRPRPVDLDHERVVLIDLDDNSHGRRTIGGRDLAYRDEGQQIVGWPLLARRSRGTWIVASYGYDLPVPGWPPALG
;
A
#
# COMPACT_ATOMS: atom_id res chain seq x y z
N MET A 1 23.72 13.35 -18.08
CA MET A 1 22.96 14.52 -17.62
C MET A 1 21.71 13.99 -16.95
N VAL A 2 21.62 14.12 -15.62
CA VAL A 2 20.36 13.88 -14.92
C VAL A 2 19.51 15.10 -15.21
N ASP A 3 18.39 14.91 -15.91
CA ASP A 3 17.46 15.99 -16.22
C ASP A 3 17.02 16.68 -14.92
N GLU A 4 17.08 18.00 -14.85
CA GLU A 4 16.77 18.75 -13.63
C GLU A 4 15.25 18.68 -13.39
N GLN A 5 14.82 18.28 -12.19
CA GLN A 5 13.39 18.13 -11.89
C GLN A 5 12.71 19.50 -11.85
N THR A 6 11.62 19.65 -12.62
CA THR A 6 10.83 20.88 -12.66
C THR A 6 9.84 20.99 -11.49
N PRO A 7 9.43 22.21 -11.09
CA PRO A 7 8.37 22.40 -10.10
C PRO A 7 7.04 21.74 -10.49
N GLU A 8 6.68 21.75 -11.77
CA GLU A 8 5.44 21.16 -12.27
C GLU A 8 5.44 19.63 -12.12
N GLU A 9 6.57 18.97 -12.40
CA GLU A 9 6.73 17.54 -12.15
C GLU A 9 6.67 17.20 -10.67
N LEU A 10 7.21 18.07 -9.82
CA LEU A 10 7.15 17.91 -8.37
C LEU A 10 5.70 18.05 -7.87
N ASP A 11 4.97 19.08 -8.31
CA ASP A 11 3.58 19.30 -7.95
C ASP A 11 2.66 18.18 -8.47
N ALA A 12 2.89 17.67 -9.68
CA ALA A 12 2.15 16.51 -10.18
C ALA A 12 2.37 15.26 -9.30
N GLN A 13 3.57 15.10 -8.74
CA GLN A 13 3.92 13.93 -7.93
C GLN A 13 3.47 14.04 -6.46
N VAL A 14 3.63 15.20 -5.83
CA VAL A 14 3.42 15.39 -4.39
C VAL A 14 2.39 16.46 -4.05
N GLY A 15 1.62 16.92 -5.05
CA GLY A 15 0.50 17.83 -4.89
C GLY A 15 -0.84 17.12 -4.67
N PRO A 16 -1.92 17.89 -4.48
CA PRO A 16 -3.26 17.35 -4.27
C PRO A 16 -3.73 16.49 -5.45
N GLY A 17 -4.35 15.36 -5.13
CA GLY A 17 -4.84 14.37 -6.07
C GLY A 17 -3.76 13.45 -6.65
N SER A 18 -2.54 13.47 -6.12
CA SER A 18 -1.45 12.61 -6.60
C SER A 18 -1.53 11.18 -6.06
N ALA A 19 -0.79 10.26 -6.70
CA ALA A 19 -0.65 8.89 -6.20
C ALA A 19 0.04 8.86 -4.83
N VAL A 20 0.99 9.77 -4.59
CA VAL A 20 1.71 9.88 -3.31
C VAL A 20 0.78 10.31 -2.18
N GLU A 21 -0.06 11.33 -2.40
CA GLU A 21 -1.05 11.76 -1.39
C GLU A 21 -1.98 10.60 -1.01
N MET A 22 -2.50 9.87 -2.00
CA MET A 22 -3.37 8.73 -1.74
C MET A 22 -2.65 7.63 -0.95
N VAL A 23 -1.42 7.27 -1.34
CA VAL A 23 -0.63 6.26 -0.64
C VAL A 23 -0.36 6.69 0.80
N TRP A 24 -0.07 7.96 1.05
CA TRP A 24 0.09 8.48 2.41
C TRP A 24 -1.17 8.35 3.24
N ALA A 25 -2.33 8.73 2.68
CA ALA A 25 -3.60 8.58 3.38
C ALA A 25 -3.90 7.11 3.72
N TRP A 26 -3.59 6.19 2.81
CA TRP A 26 -3.75 4.75 3.06
C TRP A 26 -2.80 4.24 4.15
N VAL A 27 -1.53 4.67 4.13
CA VAL A 27 -0.51 4.28 5.12
C VAL A 27 -0.86 4.81 6.51
N ASP A 28 -1.34 6.04 6.61
CA ASP A 28 -1.77 6.66 7.86
C ASP A 28 -2.93 5.86 8.51
N VAL A 29 -3.95 5.54 7.71
CA VAL A 29 -5.09 4.70 8.12
C VAL A 29 -4.62 3.33 8.64
N VAL A 30 -3.66 2.68 7.97
CA VAL A 30 -3.19 1.35 8.37
C VAL A 30 -2.27 1.39 9.59
N LEU A 31 -1.28 2.29 9.59
CA LEU A 31 -0.21 2.28 10.59
C LEU A 31 -0.58 3.04 11.86
N ASN A 32 -1.28 4.17 11.72
CA ASN A 32 -1.55 5.10 12.83
C ASN A 32 -2.98 4.92 13.36
N GLU A 33 -3.98 4.79 12.49
CA GLU A 33 -5.37 4.60 12.94
C GLU A 33 -5.69 3.11 13.23
N GLY A 34 -5.01 2.20 12.52
CA GLY A 34 -5.31 0.77 12.59
C GLY A 34 -6.69 0.41 12.02
N ASP A 35 -7.22 1.22 11.09
CA ASP A 35 -8.53 1.03 10.49
C ASP A 35 -8.41 0.29 9.15
N TRP A 36 -8.43 -1.05 9.21
CA TRP A 36 -8.40 -1.88 8.01
C TRP A 36 -9.61 -1.65 7.09
N SER A 37 -10.76 -1.29 7.65
CA SER A 37 -11.99 -1.11 6.89
C SER A 37 -11.87 0.05 5.92
N THR A 38 -11.32 1.17 6.37
CA THR A 38 -11.04 2.34 5.52
C THR A 38 -9.95 2.03 4.50
N ALA A 39 -8.87 1.36 4.91
CA ALA A 39 -7.80 0.93 4.00
C ALA A 39 -8.32 0.03 2.87
N MET A 40 -9.21 -0.92 3.18
CA MET A 40 -9.84 -1.80 2.20
C MET A 40 -10.71 -1.02 1.22
N ARG A 41 -11.50 -0.06 1.68
CA ARG A 41 -12.32 0.78 0.78
C ARG A 41 -11.47 1.60 -0.19
N ALA A 42 -10.27 2.00 0.24
CA ALA A 42 -9.27 2.67 -0.60
C ALA A 42 -8.40 1.70 -1.42
N SER A 43 -8.77 0.41 -1.50
CA SER A 43 -8.02 -0.63 -2.22
C SER A 43 -8.80 -1.22 -3.40
N THR A 44 -8.07 -1.69 -4.40
CA THR A 44 -8.63 -2.38 -5.56
C THR A 44 -9.40 -3.66 -5.16
N PRO A 45 -10.49 -4.04 -5.86
CA PRO A 45 -11.16 -5.32 -5.63
C PRO A 45 -10.23 -6.54 -5.64
N GLU A 46 -9.23 -6.52 -6.53
CA GLU A 46 -8.24 -7.57 -6.71
C GLU A 46 -7.34 -7.71 -5.47
N LEU A 47 -6.83 -6.59 -4.94
CA LEU A 47 -6.05 -6.58 -3.71
C LEU A 47 -6.87 -7.07 -2.51
N ARG A 48 -8.10 -6.58 -2.37
CA ARG A 48 -9.01 -6.99 -1.30
C ARG A 48 -9.23 -8.50 -1.29
N LEU A 49 -9.53 -9.07 -2.46
CA LEU A 49 -9.78 -10.50 -2.60
C LEU A 49 -8.52 -11.33 -2.31
N ALA A 50 -7.37 -10.95 -2.86
CA ALA A 50 -6.12 -11.66 -2.60
C ALA A 50 -5.74 -11.61 -1.11
N CYS A 51 -5.91 -10.47 -0.43
CA CYS A 51 -5.72 -10.32 1.01
C CYS A 51 -6.62 -11.27 1.82
N ALA A 52 -7.90 -11.31 1.50
CA ALA A 52 -8.87 -12.18 2.16
C ALA A 52 -8.53 -13.66 1.95
N GLN A 53 -8.25 -14.07 0.71
CA GLN A 53 -7.84 -15.44 0.40
C GLN A 53 -6.56 -15.83 1.12
N HIS A 54 -5.56 -14.95 1.16
CA HIS A 54 -4.30 -15.20 1.86
C HIS A 54 -4.54 -15.45 3.35
N TRP A 55 -5.36 -14.61 3.98
CA TRP A 55 -5.71 -14.78 5.39
C TRP A 55 -6.50 -16.08 5.63
N VAL A 56 -7.52 -16.39 4.82
CA VAL A 56 -8.30 -17.63 4.95
C VAL A 56 -7.39 -18.86 4.87
N LEU A 57 -6.47 -18.89 3.91
CA LEU A 57 -5.51 -19.99 3.76
C LEU A 57 -4.62 -20.15 4.99
N ALA A 58 -4.12 -19.03 5.54
CA ALA A 58 -3.31 -19.03 6.75
C ALA A 58 -4.11 -19.48 7.99
N ALA A 59 -5.32 -18.96 8.16
CA ALA A 59 -6.20 -19.26 9.29
C ALA A 59 -6.64 -20.74 9.30
N GLN A 60 -6.94 -21.32 8.12
CA GLN A 60 -7.25 -22.74 8.00
C GLN A 60 -6.05 -23.63 8.36
N ARG A 61 -4.84 -23.27 7.89
CA ARG A 61 -3.60 -23.99 8.24
C ARG A 61 -3.32 -23.93 9.74
N ALA A 62 -3.56 -22.77 10.36
CA ALA A 62 -3.41 -22.56 11.80
C ALA A 62 -4.58 -23.11 12.63
N ARG A 63 -5.63 -23.67 12.00
CA ARG A 63 -6.84 -24.19 12.64
C ARG A 63 -7.56 -23.17 13.54
N VAL A 64 -7.63 -21.92 13.08
CA VAL A 64 -8.38 -20.87 13.79
C VAL A 64 -9.87 -21.27 13.85
N SER A 65 -10.42 -21.34 15.07
CA SER A 65 -11.76 -21.88 15.32
C SER A 65 -12.87 -21.09 14.62
N VAL A 66 -12.76 -19.77 14.52
CA VAL A 66 -13.79 -18.91 13.89
C VAL A 66 -13.97 -19.20 12.39
N VAL A 67 -12.93 -19.74 11.74
CA VAL A 67 -12.95 -20.14 10.32
C VAL A 67 -13.47 -21.57 10.13
N ALA A 68 -13.61 -22.34 11.20
CA ALA A 68 -14.07 -23.72 11.11
C ALA A 68 -15.51 -23.79 10.58
N GLY A 69 -15.74 -24.66 9.59
CA GLY A 69 -17.06 -24.87 8.99
C GLY A 69 -17.44 -23.89 7.88
N TRP A 70 -16.62 -22.86 7.61
CA TRP A 70 -16.82 -22.00 6.45
C TRP A 70 -16.24 -22.63 5.18
N ASP A 71 -16.96 -22.48 4.07
CA ASP A 71 -16.35 -22.64 2.75
C ASP A 71 -15.34 -21.49 2.51
N ARG A 72 -14.18 -21.83 1.94
CA ARG A 72 -13.07 -20.89 1.81
C ARG A 72 -13.38 -19.78 0.79
N ASP A 73 -14.09 -20.10 -0.28
CA ASP A 73 -14.40 -19.15 -1.36
C ASP A 73 -15.46 -18.16 -0.91
N ASP A 74 -16.48 -18.66 -0.20
CA ASP A 74 -17.53 -17.82 0.38
C ASP A 74 -17.00 -16.90 1.47
N LEU A 75 -16.15 -17.42 2.37
CA LEU A 75 -15.54 -16.60 3.41
C LEU A 75 -14.60 -15.53 2.82
N ALA A 76 -13.76 -15.90 1.85
CA ALA A 76 -12.86 -14.93 1.22
C ALA A 76 -13.65 -13.82 0.50
N ARG A 77 -14.77 -14.15 -0.16
CA ARG A 77 -15.64 -13.16 -0.80
C ARG A 77 -16.30 -12.24 0.23
N ALA A 78 -16.77 -12.80 1.35
CA ALA A 78 -17.36 -12.02 2.43
C ALA A 78 -16.35 -11.04 3.04
N LEU A 79 -15.12 -11.49 3.31
CA LEU A 79 -14.05 -10.65 3.87
C LEU A 79 -13.45 -9.65 2.86
N ALA A 80 -13.57 -9.89 1.55
CA ALA A 80 -13.16 -8.95 0.52
C ALA A 80 -14.20 -7.85 0.28
N ALA A 81 -15.46 -8.09 0.64
CA ALA A 81 -16.50 -7.09 0.61
C ALA A 81 -16.23 -6.03 1.70
N PRO A 82 -16.65 -4.76 1.48
CA PRO A 82 -16.55 -3.72 2.51
C PRO A 82 -17.65 -3.88 3.59
N ASP A 83 -18.05 -5.11 3.87
CA ASP A 83 -19.08 -5.48 4.83
C ASP A 83 -18.42 -6.16 6.04
N GLU A 84 -18.53 -5.49 7.17
CA GLU A 84 -17.84 -5.82 8.42
C GLU A 84 -18.68 -6.75 9.31
N THR A 85 -19.83 -7.23 8.82
CA THR A 85 -20.76 -8.05 9.62
C THR A 85 -20.34 -9.52 9.76
N ASN A 86 -19.36 -9.98 8.97
CA ASN A 86 -18.89 -11.36 9.05
C ASN A 86 -18.22 -11.65 10.41
N PRO A 87 -18.53 -12.76 11.11
CA PRO A 87 -17.91 -13.08 12.39
C PRO A 87 -16.38 -13.20 12.40
N CYS A 88 -15.76 -13.48 11.24
CA CYS A 88 -14.31 -13.53 11.09
C CYS A 88 -13.68 -12.14 10.89
N TRP A 89 -14.47 -11.09 10.66
CA TRP A 89 -13.98 -9.75 10.32
C TRP A 89 -13.04 -9.16 11.38
N PRO A 90 -13.35 -9.18 12.68
CA PRO A 90 -12.47 -8.57 13.69
C PRO A 90 -11.07 -9.20 13.71
N THR A 91 -10.98 -10.53 13.58
CA THR A 91 -9.70 -11.24 13.53
C THR A 91 -8.96 -10.94 12.22
N TYR A 92 -9.66 -10.97 11.08
CA TYR A 92 -9.07 -10.63 9.78
C TYR A 92 -8.49 -9.22 9.76
N ALA A 93 -9.27 -8.20 10.15
CA ALA A 93 -8.85 -6.81 10.16
C ALA A 93 -7.64 -6.59 11.10
N HIS A 94 -7.68 -7.19 12.30
CA HIS A 94 -6.58 -7.12 13.26
C HIS A 94 -5.28 -7.72 12.69
N ASP A 95 -5.35 -8.93 12.13
CA ASP A 95 -4.18 -9.60 11.55
C ASP A 95 -3.62 -8.82 10.35
N ARG A 96 -4.49 -8.20 9.56
CA ARG A 96 -4.09 -7.37 8.42
C ARG A 96 -3.33 -6.13 8.85
N VAL A 97 -3.83 -5.37 9.82
CA VAL A 97 -3.11 -4.21 10.37
C VAL A 97 -1.78 -4.65 10.98
N ASN A 98 -1.77 -5.74 11.74
CA ASN A 98 -0.55 -6.24 12.38
C ASN A 98 0.50 -6.73 11.40
N SER A 99 0.12 -7.15 10.18
CA SER A 99 1.07 -7.55 9.14
C SER A 99 2.02 -6.40 8.72
N PHE A 100 1.62 -5.15 8.99
CA PHE A 100 2.42 -3.94 8.73
C PHE A 100 3.08 -3.37 9.98
N SER A 101 3.03 -4.08 11.12
CA SER A 101 3.55 -3.57 12.40
C SER A 101 5.04 -3.20 12.36
N HIS A 102 5.83 -3.87 11.52
CA HIS A 102 7.25 -3.59 11.32
C HIS A 102 7.53 -2.23 10.64
N PHE A 103 6.53 -1.60 10.03
CA PHE A 103 6.64 -0.26 9.45
C PHE A 103 6.24 0.87 10.40
N ARG A 104 5.70 0.55 11.59
CA ARG A 104 5.26 1.57 12.55
C ARG A 104 6.43 2.38 13.09
N GLY A 105 6.26 3.69 13.16
CA GLY A 105 7.26 4.62 13.68
C GLY A 105 8.39 4.96 12.71
N ILE A 106 8.40 4.38 11.51
CA ILE A 106 9.37 4.72 10.46
C ILE A 106 9.05 6.12 9.91
N ASN A 107 10.08 6.96 9.83
CA ASN A 107 10.01 8.28 9.21
C ASN A 107 10.12 8.16 7.68
N PHE A 108 9.00 7.83 7.04
CA PHE A 108 8.98 7.63 5.60
C PHE A 108 9.09 8.96 4.82
N GLY A 109 9.70 8.87 3.64
CA GLY A 109 9.58 9.84 2.56
C GLY A 109 9.20 9.12 1.27
N ALA A 110 8.55 9.83 0.35
CA ALA A 110 8.26 9.31 -0.98
C ALA A 110 9.24 9.88 -2.00
N GLY A 111 9.58 9.09 -3.02
CA GLY A 111 10.40 9.58 -4.12
C GLY A 111 9.73 10.76 -4.85
N SER A 112 10.49 11.84 -5.11
CA SER A 112 9.96 13.08 -5.68
C SER A 112 9.54 12.99 -7.14
N ARG A 113 9.99 11.97 -7.89
CA ARG A 113 9.67 11.78 -9.31
C ARG A 113 8.59 10.72 -9.53
N PRO A 114 7.69 10.92 -10.51
CA PRO A 114 6.75 9.89 -10.95
C PRO A 114 7.45 8.63 -11.43
N ARG A 115 6.81 7.48 -11.18
CA ARG A 115 7.25 6.16 -11.65
C ARG A 115 6.05 5.40 -12.25
N PRO A 116 5.55 5.83 -13.43
CA PRO A 116 4.46 5.12 -14.10
C PRO A 116 4.90 3.69 -14.42
N VAL A 117 4.02 2.73 -14.17
CA VAL A 117 4.18 1.32 -14.55
C VAL A 117 3.46 1.05 -15.87
N ASP A 118 2.25 1.60 -16.01
CA ASP A 118 1.47 1.64 -17.24
C ASP A 118 0.58 2.91 -17.26
N LEU A 119 -0.47 2.93 -18.09
CA LEU A 119 -1.38 4.07 -18.24
C LEU A 119 -2.23 4.37 -16.98
N ASP A 120 -2.52 3.35 -16.19
CA ASP A 120 -3.40 3.44 -15.03
C ASP A 120 -2.64 3.25 -13.70
N HIS A 121 -1.41 2.76 -13.74
CA HIS A 121 -0.64 2.43 -12.55
C HIS A 121 0.59 3.30 -12.36
N GLU A 122 0.80 3.73 -11.11
CA GLU A 122 2.01 4.41 -10.69
C GLU A 122 2.60 3.74 -9.45
N ARG A 123 3.93 3.63 -9.42
CA ARG A 123 4.66 3.10 -8.28
C ARG A 123 5.09 4.22 -7.34
N VAL A 124 4.63 4.15 -6.10
CA VAL A 124 5.10 4.97 -4.99
C VAL A 124 6.06 4.12 -4.15
N VAL A 125 7.29 4.59 -3.97
CA VAL A 125 8.26 3.92 -3.09
C VAL A 125 8.44 4.77 -1.86
N LEU A 126 8.07 4.21 -0.71
CA LEU A 126 8.34 4.82 0.60
C LEU A 126 9.71 4.39 1.09
N ILE A 127 10.47 5.35 1.57
CA ILE A 127 11.88 5.21 1.95
C ILE A 127 12.02 5.70 3.38
N ASP A 128 12.66 4.91 4.24
CA ASP A 128 13.03 5.36 5.58
C ASP A 128 14.07 6.49 5.48
N LEU A 129 13.68 7.71 5.86
CA LEU A 129 14.53 8.89 5.78
C LEU A 129 15.62 8.91 6.84
N ASP A 130 15.40 8.27 7.99
CA ASP A 130 16.39 8.24 9.07
C ASP A 130 17.59 7.37 8.66
N ASP A 131 17.32 6.28 7.95
CA ASP A 131 18.36 5.37 7.45
C ASP A 131 18.93 5.75 6.07
N ASN A 132 18.25 6.59 5.28
CA ASN A 132 18.60 6.80 3.86
C ASN A 132 18.80 8.27 3.44
N SER A 133 18.57 9.27 4.29
CA SER A 133 18.80 10.68 3.93
C SER A 133 20.23 11.14 4.24
N HIS A 134 20.85 11.91 3.34
CA HIS A 134 22.21 12.47 3.51
C HIS A 134 22.19 13.99 3.78
N GLY A 135 21.04 14.62 3.57
CA GLY A 135 20.86 16.05 3.74
C GLY A 135 19.53 16.53 3.15
N ARG A 136 19.33 17.84 3.16
CA ARG A 136 18.15 18.49 2.56
C ARG A 136 18.59 19.43 1.45
N ARG A 137 17.77 19.52 0.39
CA ARG A 137 17.94 20.47 -0.72
C ARG A 137 16.58 21.07 -1.07
N THR A 138 16.55 22.38 -1.30
CA THR A 138 15.34 23.06 -1.76
C THR A 138 15.22 22.93 -3.28
N ILE A 139 14.10 22.40 -3.76
CA ILE A 139 13.74 22.31 -5.19
C ILE A 139 12.33 22.86 -5.36
N GLY A 140 12.14 23.81 -6.27
CA GLY A 140 10.82 24.43 -6.50
C GLY A 140 10.21 25.06 -5.24
N GLY A 141 11.04 25.55 -4.31
CA GLY A 141 10.59 26.09 -3.02
C GLY A 141 10.20 25.05 -1.96
N ARG A 142 10.40 23.76 -2.22
CA ARG A 142 10.14 22.66 -1.27
C ARG A 142 11.45 22.05 -0.77
N ASP A 143 11.56 21.81 0.53
CA ASP A 143 12.72 21.17 1.14
C ASP A 143 12.63 19.64 1.06
N LEU A 144 13.43 19.06 0.16
CA LEU A 144 13.47 17.63 -0.10
C LEU A 144 14.69 16.99 0.56
N ALA A 145 14.53 15.80 1.14
CA ALA A 145 15.67 14.97 1.50
C ALA A 145 16.35 14.46 0.23
N TYR A 146 17.68 14.49 0.17
CA TYR A 146 18.44 13.94 -0.95
C TYR A 146 19.43 12.87 -0.48
N ARG A 147 19.88 12.07 -1.46
CA ARG A 147 20.89 11.01 -1.32
C ARG A 147 21.84 11.07 -2.50
N ASP A 148 23.10 10.69 -2.29
CA ASP A 148 24.10 10.57 -3.35
C ASP A 148 23.82 9.34 -4.25
N GLU A 149 24.27 9.41 -5.51
CA GLU A 149 24.08 8.33 -6.49
C GLU A 149 24.85 7.04 -6.11
N GLY A 150 24.25 5.87 -6.38
CA GLY A 150 24.93 4.57 -6.33
C GLY A 150 24.60 3.64 -5.16
N GLN A 151 23.79 4.07 -4.20
CA GLN A 151 23.33 3.20 -3.11
C GLN A 151 21.98 2.55 -3.42
N GLN A 152 21.87 1.24 -3.15
CA GLN A 152 20.61 0.50 -3.29
C GLN A 152 19.60 1.01 -2.25
N ILE A 153 18.45 1.47 -2.73
CA ILE A 153 17.34 1.86 -1.87
C ILE A 153 16.51 0.62 -1.60
N VAL A 154 16.47 0.20 -0.33
CA VAL A 154 15.43 -0.72 0.15
C VAL A 154 14.28 0.16 0.62
N GLY A 155 13.19 0.13 -0.14
CA GLY A 155 11.97 0.87 0.18
C GLY A 155 10.76 -0.05 0.18
N TRP A 156 9.65 0.43 0.74
CA TRP A 156 8.36 -0.22 0.67
C TRP A 156 7.65 0.24 -0.61
N PRO A 157 7.55 -0.61 -1.65
CA PRO A 157 6.81 -0.27 -2.86
C PRO A 157 5.30 -0.39 -2.61
N LEU A 158 4.55 0.57 -3.10
CA LEU A 158 3.11 0.50 -3.26
C LEU A 158 2.76 0.84 -4.71
N LEU A 159 1.80 0.11 -5.27
CA LEU A 159 1.21 0.44 -6.56
C LEU A 159 -0.11 1.17 -6.33
N ALA A 160 -0.25 2.36 -6.88
CA ALA A 160 -1.51 3.07 -6.98
C ALA A 160 -2.12 2.81 -8.38
N ARG A 161 -3.42 2.58 -8.45
CA ARG A 161 -4.20 2.50 -9.69
C ARG A 161 -5.17 3.66 -9.78
N ARG A 162 -5.25 4.29 -10.96
CA ARG A 162 -6.25 5.30 -11.27
C ARG A 162 -7.58 4.61 -11.58
N SER A 163 -8.64 5.02 -10.90
CA SER A 163 -10.00 4.49 -11.07
C SER A 163 -10.99 5.63 -10.97
N ARG A 164 -11.78 5.86 -12.02
CA ARG A 164 -12.80 6.94 -12.09
C ARG A 164 -12.25 8.33 -11.73
N GLY A 165 -11.00 8.59 -12.09
CA GLY A 165 -10.34 9.89 -11.84
C GLY A 165 -9.64 10.01 -10.48
N THR A 166 -9.77 9.03 -9.58
CA THR A 166 -9.10 9.01 -8.27
C THR A 166 -8.08 7.87 -8.18
N TRP A 167 -7.07 8.02 -7.33
CA TRP A 167 -6.13 6.94 -7.02
C TRP A 167 -6.70 6.00 -5.95
N ILE A 168 -6.38 4.71 -6.04
CA ILE A 168 -6.62 3.69 -5.01
C ILE A 168 -5.43 2.72 -4.95
N VAL A 169 -5.20 2.04 -3.82
CA VAL A 169 -4.07 1.11 -3.66
C VAL A 169 -4.35 -0.20 -4.40
N ALA A 170 -3.46 -0.55 -5.31
CA ALA A 170 -3.50 -1.77 -6.12
C ALA A 170 -2.60 -2.87 -5.59
N SER A 171 -1.49 -2.52 -4.94
CA SER A 171 -0.57 -3.47 -4.31
C SER A 171 0.27 -2.76 -3.24
N TYR A 172 0.75 -3.53 -2.26
CA TYR A 172 1.80 -3.12 -1.32
C TYR A 172 3.11 -3.89 -1.57
N GLY A 173 3.24 -4.44 -2.78
CA GLY A 173 4.43 -5.11 -3.32
C GLY A 173 4.83 -4.53 -4.68
N TYR A 174 5.70 -5.25 -5.39
CA TYR A 174 6.20 -4.83 -6.71
C TYR A 174 5.26 -5.20 -7.84
N ASP A 175 4.53 -6.31 -7.66
CA ASP A 175 3.63 -6.87 -8.65
C ASP A 175 2.17 -6.64 -8.26
N LEU A 176 1.27 -6.79 -9.23
CA LEU A 176 -0.17 -6.78 -8.96
C LEU A 176 -0.59 -8.07 -8.24
N PRO A 177 -1.53 -7.99 -7.29
CA PRO A 177 -2.06 -9.16 -6.61
C PRO A 177 -2.76 -10.10 -7.59
N VAL A 178 -2.60 -11.40 -7.39
CA VAL A 178 -3.26 -12.45 -8.16
C VAL A 178 -4.17 -13.24 -7.22
N PRO A 179 -5.49 -12.96 -7.22
CA PRO A 179 -6.46 -13.78 -6.52
C PRO A 179 -6.46 -15.23 -7.01
N GLY A 180 -6.69 -16.17 -6.10
CA GLY A 180 -6.73 -17.60 -6.40
C GLY A 180 -6.35 -18.47 -5.20
N TRP A 181 -6.14 -19.76 -5.46
CA TRP A 181 -5.68 -20.73 -4.47
C TRP A 181 -4.47 -21.51 -5.04
N PRO A 182 -3.22 -21.09 -4.78
CA PRO A 182 -2.83 -20.07 -3.80
C PRO A 182 -2.99 -18.62 -4.29
N PRO A 183 -3.28 -17.68 -3.38
CA PRO A 183 -3.26 -16.25 -3.71
C PRO A 183 -1.83 -15.70 -3.70
N ALA A 184 -1.57 -14.70 -4.53
CA ALA A 184 -0.34 -13.88 -4.49
C ALA A 184 -0.69 -12.42 -4.18
N LEU A 185 0.06 -11.79 -3.30
CA LEU A 185 -0.18 -10.41 -2.85
C LEU A 185 0.65 -9.36 -3.61
N GLY A 186 1.53 -9.81 -4.50
CA GLY A 186 2.48 -8.98 -5.24
C GLY A 186 3.81 -8.74 -4.51
#